data_AF-A0A1B3W7I0-F1
#
_entry.id   AF-A0A1B3W7I0-F1
#
_cell.length_a   1.000
_cell.length_b   1.000
_cell.length_c   1.000
_cell.angle_alpha   90.00
_cell.angle_beta   90.00
_cell.angle_gamma   90.00
#
_symmetry.space_group_name_H-M   'P 1'
#
loop_
_entity.id
_entity.type
_entity.pdbx_description
1 polymer ?
#
loop_
_entity_poly.entity_id
_entity_poly.type
_entity_poly.pdbx_seq_one_letter_code
_entity_poly.pdbx_strand_id
1 'polypeptide(L)'
;MSSRHAWLLALLPLAAIPALHGEPVTVYECTEPDGIITVRAGSPCPEGRPQRIRVVDPPPPVTLQPAFVSERRLQPQALPVLRAGPAGDDGQAAPAPEPVEPPALFQCVRYDGHRYFHDDDSPPSHCRPLQTVGIGGLPGIGAGQACERVHDECEPVPGDALCRAWETRVREAEFRWKFAGPGAGATSLRAAYEDLAATLEASTCSAPPG
;
A
#
# COMPACT_ATOMS: atom_id res chain seq x y z
N MET A 1 -2.28 -76.98 5.55
CA MET A 1 -2.63 -76.58 4.16
C MET A 1 -3.09 -75.12 4.22
N SER A 2 -2.17 -74.16 4.27
CA SER A 2 -1.59 -73.41 3.13
C SER A 2 -2.62 -72.87 2.14
N SER A 3 -2.85 -71.54 2.19
CA SER A 3 -2.99 -70.63 1.05
C SER A 3 -3.22 -69.20 1.59
N ARG A 4 -2.15 -68.41 1.84
CA ARG A 4 -1.54 -67.48 0.87
C ARG A 4 -2.58 -66.61 0.16
N HIS A 5 -3.10 -65.59 0.85
CA HIS A 5 -3.81 -64.48 0.19
C HIS A 5 -2.79 -63.40 -0.10
N ALA A 6 -2.39 -63.39 -1.37
CA ALA A 6 -1.40 -62.52 -1.96
C ALA A 6 -1.80 -61.05 -1.81
N TRP A 7 -0.86 -60.27 -1.30
CA TRP A 7 -0.79 -58.82 -1.44
C TRP A 7 -0.95 -58.44 -2.92
N LEU A 8 -2.09 -57.84 -3.28
CA LEU A 8 -2.26 -57.12 -4.53
C LEU A 8 -1.96 -55.64 -4.27
N LEU A 9 -0.70 -55.28 -4.51
CA LEU A 9 -0.27 -53.88 -4.68
C LEU A 9 -0.89 -53.34 -5.96
N ALA A 10 -1.92 -52.50 -5.83
CA ALA A 10 -2.46 -51.72 -6.93
C ALA A 10 -1.52 -50.54 -7.23
N LEU A 11 -0.70 -50.70 -8.28
CA LEU A 11 0.08 -49.61 -8.87
C LEU A 11 -0.87 -48.68 -9.65
N LEU A 12 -1.19 -47.52 -9.07
CA LEU A 12 -1.85 -46.41 -9.77
C LEU A 12 -0.85 -45.75 -10.75
N PRO A 13 -1.17 -45.58 -12.04
CA PRO A 13 -0.33 -44.82 -12.95
C PRO A 13 -0.47 -43.32 -12.66
N LEU A 14 0.67 -42.67 -12.43
CA LEU A 14 0.79 -41.23 -12.27
C LEU A 14 0.54 -40.56 -13.64
N ALA A 15 -0.65 -40.01 -13.84
CA ALA A 15 -0.96 -39.25 -15.05
C ALA A 15 -0.18 -37.92 -15.02
N ALA A 16 0.83 -37.80 -15.90
CA ALA A 16 1.51 -36.55 -16.15
C ALA A 16 0.54 -35.57 -16.84
N ILE A 17 0.17 -34.51 -16.13
CA ILE A 17 -0.61 -33.40 -16.70
C ILE A 17 0.35 -32.62 -17.62
N PRO A 18 0.06 -32.46 -18.93
CA PRO A 18 0.89 -31.65 -19.79
C PRO A 18 0.80 -30.18 -19.33
N ALA A 19 1.95 -29.57 -19.09
CA ALA A 19 2.03 -28.13 -18.90
C ALA A 19 1.63 -27.45 -20.22
N LEU A 20 0.55 -26.67 -20.21
CA LEU A 20 0.25 -25.72 -21.29
C LEU A 20 1.32 -24.62 -21.26
N HIS A 21 2.39 -24.80 -22.04
CA HIS A 21 3.27 -23.70 -22.39
C HIS A 21 2.54 -22.83 -23.42
N GLY A 22 2.39 -21.53 -23.12
CA GLY A 22 1.98 -20.56 -24.14
C GLY A 22 3.08 -20.44 -25.19
N GLU A 23 2.73 -20.36 -26.47
CA GLU A 23 3.70 -20.11 -27.53
C GLU A 23 4.05 -18.61 -27.60
N PRO A 24 5.30 -18.25 -27.95
CA PRO A 24 5.69 -16.85 -28.12
C PRO A 24 4.82 -16.18 -29.18
N VAL A 25 4.23 -15.04 -28.84
CA VAL A 25 3.33 -14.31 -29.74
C VAL A 25 4.11 -13.17 -30.41
N THR A 26 4.16 -13.20 -31.74
CA THR A 26 4.74 -12.10 -32.53
C THR A 26 3.75 -10.95 -32.62
N VAL A 27 4.15 -9.79 -32.11
CA VAL A 27 3.39 -8.54 -32.14
C VAL A 27 4.00 -7.59 -33.18
N TYR A 28 3.15 -7.05 -34.06
CA TYR A 28 3.50 -6.08 -35.08
C TYR A 28 2.95 -4.70 -34.69
N GLU A 29 3.85 -3.74 -34.48
CA GLU A 29 3.51 -2.32 -34.32
C GLU A 29 3.59 -1.65 -35.71
N CYS A 30 2.44 -1.22 -36.23
CA CYS A 30 2.33 -0.61 -37.55
C CYS A 30 2.14 0.89 -37.42
N THR A 31 3.02 1.69 -38.04
CA THR A 31 2.86 3.15 -38.07
C THR A 31 1.99 3.54 -39.27
N GLU A 32 0.97 4.33 -39.00
CA GLU A 32 0.04 4.90 -39.96
C GLU A 32 0.57 6.23 -40.53
N PRO A 33 0.11 6.71 -41.69
CA PRO A 33 0.56 7.98 -42.29
C PRO A 33 0.27 9.21 -41.45
N ASP A 34 -0.74 9.14 -40.58
CA ASP A 34 -1.12 10.16 -39.60
C ASP A 34 -0.29 10.07 -38.30
N GLY A 35 0.68 9.14 -38.23
CA GLY A 35 1.54 8.92 -37.08
C GLY A 35 0.92 8.05 -35.98
N ILE A 36 -0.29 7.53 -36.19
CA ILE A 36 -0.93 6.61 -35.25
C ILE A 36 -0.23 5.24 -35.29
N ILE A 37 -0.06 4.61 -34.12
CA ILE A 37 0.53 3.28 -34.00
C ILE A 37 -0.58 2.28 -33.71
N THR A 38 -0.78 1.31 -34.60
CA THR A 38 -1.71 0.20 -34.39
C THR A 38 -0.95 -1.09 -34.08
N VAL A 39 -1.37 -1.78 -33.02
CA VAL A 39 -0.72 -3.02 -32.54
C VAL A 39 -1.55 -4.22 -32.98
N ARG A 40 -0.92 -5.17 -33.69
CA ARG A 40 -1.56 -6.41 -34.18
C ARG A 40 -0.78 -7.65 -33.74
N ALA A 41 -1.47 -8.66 -33.22
CA ALA A 41 -0.87 -9.95 -32.88
C ALA A 41 -0.95 -10.90 -34.09
N GLY A 42 0.18 -11.48 -34.50
CA GLY A 42 0.26 -12.57 -35.47
C GLY A 42 0.16 -12.19 -36.96
N SER A 43 -0.32 -10.99 -37.33
CA SER A 43 -0.45 -10.57 -38.74
C SER A 43 0.49 -9.40 -39.09
N PRO A 44 1.27 -9.47 -40.19
CA PRO A 44 2.17 -8.39 -40.61
C PRO A 44 1.42 -7.12 -41.04
N CYS A 45 2.15 -6.00 -41.12
CA CYS A 45 1.59 -4.74 -41.61
C CYS A 45 1.36 -4.80 -43.14
N PRO A 46 0.35 -4.07 -43.67
CA PRO A 46 0.15 -3.96 -45.11
C PRO A 46 1.37 -3.33 -45.81
N GLU A 47 1.59 -3.71 -47.07
CA GLU A 47 2.81 -3.38 -47.82
C GLU A 47 3.08 -1.87 -47.88
N GLY A 48 4.35 -1.50 -47.66
CA GLY A 48 4.81 -0.11 -47.70
C GLY A 48 4.68 0.69 -46.39
N ARG A 49 4.25 0.06 -45.28
CA ARG A 49 4.14 0.72 -43.96
C ARG A 49 5.35 0.43 -43.07
N PRO A 50 5.85 1.40 -42.27
CA PRO A 50 6.87 1.13 -41.27
C PRO A 50 6.35 0.14 -40.24
N GLN A 51 7.09 -0.95 -40.00
CA GLN A 51 6.74 -1.95 -39.00
C GLN A 51 7.85 -2.14 -37.98
N ARG A 52 7.47 -2.30 -36.71
CA ARG A 52 8.35 -2.78 -35.64
C ARG A 52 7.81 -4.11 -35.13
N ILE A 53 8.62 -5.16 -35.24
CA ILE A 53 8.27 -6.51 -34.80
C ILE A 53 8.80 -6.69 -33.37
N ARG A 54 7.96 -7.19 -32.47
CA ARG A 54 8.34 -7.62 -31.13
C ARG A 54 7.80 -9.00 -30.86
N VAL A 55 8.68 -9.94 -30.55
CA VAL A 55 8.28 -11.25 -30.02
C VAL A 55 8.10 -11.07 -28.52
N VAL A 56 6.89 -11.33 -28.03
CA VAL A 56 6.58 -11.24 -26.60
C VAL A 56 6.54 -12.66 -26.05
N ASP A 57 7.47 -12.95 -25.15
CA ASP A 57 7.45 -14.20 -24.41
C ASP A 57 6.27 -14.19 -23.43
N PRO A 58 5.55 -15.32 -23.31
CA PRO A 58 4.46 -15.42 -22.35
C PRO A 58 5.00 -15.22 -20.92
N PRO A 59 4.22 -14.59 -20.02
CA PRO A 59 4.64 -14.46 -18.63
C PRO A 59 4.86 -15.85 -18.03
N PRO A 60 5.88 -16.03 -17.17
CA PRO A 60 6.10 -17.30 -16.51
C PRO A 60 4.84 -17.69 -15.73
N PRO A 61 4.49 -18.99 -15.67
CA PRO A 61 3.33 -19.44 -14.94
C PRO A 61 3.43 -18.98 -13.48
N VAL A 62 2.44 -18.19 -13.05
CA VAL A 62 2.35 -17.74 -11.65
C VAL A 62 2.07 -18.97 -10.81
N THR A 63 3.08 -19.41 -10.06
CA THR A 63 2.90 -20.41 -9.02
C THR A 63 2.39 -19.68 -7.77
N LEU A 64 1.25 -20.11 -7.22
CA LEU A 64 0.74 -19.64 -5.93
C LEU A 64 1.63 -20.20 -4.82
N GLN A 65 2.86 -19.70 -4.73
CA GLN A 65 3.70 -19.91 -3.56
C GLN A 65 3.38 -18.78 -2.57
N PRO A 66 3.17 -19.07 -1.27
CA PRO A 66 3.09 -18.02 -0.28
C PRO A 66 4.37 -17.19 -0.39
N ALA A 67 4.23 -15.90 -0.71
CA ALA A 67 5.35 -15.00 -0.76
C ALA A 67 6.01 -14.99 0.63
N PHE A 68 7.23 -15.49 0.73
CA PHE A 68 8.05 -15.22 1.90
C PHE A 68 8.36 -13.72 1.86
N VAL A 69 7.56 -12.94 2.57
CA VAL A 69 7.82 -11.53 2.78
C VAL A 69 8.99 -11.48 3.74
N SER A 70 10.21 -11.39 3.21
CA SER A 70 11.36 -11.05 4.02
C SER A 70 11.12 -9.66 4.61
N GLU A 71 11.12 -9.55 5.93
CA GLU A 71 11.05 -8.28 6.62
C GLU A 71 12.24 -7.43 6.17
N ARG A 72 11.98 -6.51 5.26
CA ARG A 72 12.98 -5.49 4.89
C ARG A 72 13.15 -4.61 6.11
N ARG A 73 14.19 -4.84 6.90
CA ARG A 73 14.66 -3.85 7.88
C ARG A 73 15.04 -2.58 7.12
N LEU A 74 14.24 -1.54 7.31
CA LEU A 74 14.59 -0.19 6.88
C LEU A 74 15.84 0.23 7.67
N GLN A 75 16.95 0.41 6.96
CA GLN A 75 18.09 1.13 7.52
C GLN A 75 17.68 2.60 7.66
N PRO A 76 18.00 3.28 8.78
CA PRO A 76 17.76 4.71 8.92
C PRO A 76 18.50 5.46 7.82
N GLN A 77 17.76 6.05 6.89
CA GLN A 77 18.33 6.92 5.87
C GLN A 77 18.57 8.28 6.53
N ALA A 78 19.81 8.78 6.53
CA ALA A 78 20.11 10.11 7.03
C ALA A 78 19.43 11.15 6.13
N LEU A 79 18.55 11.97 6.72
CA LEU A 79 17.91 13.08 6.02
C LEU A 79 18.94 14.17 5.71
N PRO A 80 18.90 14.80 4.51
CA PRO A 80 19.74 15.95 4.21
C PRO A 80 19.33 17.14 5.08
N VAL A 81 20.30 17.72 5.79
CA VAL A 81 20.11 18.93 6.60
C VAL A 81 20.00 20.13 5.67
N LEU A 82 18.82 20.77 5.65
CA LEU A 82 18.63 22.05 4.97
C LEU A 82 19.22 23.18 5.82
N ARG A 83 20.00 24.05 5.18
CA ARG A 83 20.61 25.23 5.81
C ARG A 83 19.53 26.31 5.97
N ALA A 84 19.29 26.76 7.20
CA ALA A 84 18.43 27.91 7.47
C ALA A 84 19.01 29.19 6.86
N GLY A 85 18.18 29.96 6.15
CA GLY A 85 18.49 31.33 5.74
C GLY A 85 18.35 32.30 6.92
N PRO A 86 18.93 33.51 6.84
CA PRO A 86 18.90 34.46 7.94
C PRO A 86 17.47 34.97 8.19
N ALA A 87 17.08 34.96 9.48
CA ALA A 87 15.84 35.53 9.96
C ALA A 87 15.89 37.06 9.91
N GLY A 88 14.80 37.67 9.44
CA GLY A 88 14.56 39.11 9.52
C GLY A 88 14.05 39.51 10.91
N ASP A 89 14.38 40.75 11.26
CA ASP A 89 14.28 41.44 12.55
C ASP A 89 12.86 41.60 13.12
N ASP A 90 12.84 41.80 14.45
CA ASP A 90 11.77 41.55 15.40
C ASP A 90 10.62 42.57 15.40
N GLY A 91 9.39 42.06 15.38
CA GLY A 91 8.18 42.77 15.74
C GLY A 91 7.66 42.27 17.09
N GLN A 92 7.77 43.11 18.13
CA GLN A 92 7.33 42.82 19.50
C GLN A 92 5.87 42.34 19.55
N ALA A 93 5.67 41.05 19.79
CA ALA A 93 4.36 40.45 20.02
C ALA A 93 4.02 40.42 21.53
N ALA A 94 2.73 40.52 21.83
CA ALA A 94 2.15 40.31 23.17
C ALA A 94 2.63 38.96 23.78
N PRO A 95 2.63 38.80 25.11
CA PRO A 95 3.10 37.57 25.74
C PRO A 95 2.38 36.36 25.14
N ALA A 96 3.16 35.51 24.47
CA ALA A 96 2.67 34.28 23.87
C ALA A 96 2.13 33.37 24.99
N PRO A 97 1.00 32.68 24.77
CA PRO A 97 0.56 31.64 25.69
C PRO A 97 1.69 30.62 25.90
N GLU A 98 1.87 30.16 27.14
CA GLU A 98 2.88 29.15 27.45
C GLU A 98 2.65 27.91 26.57
N PRO A 99 3.70 27.41 25.88
CA PRO A 99 3.57 26.21 25.05
C PRO A 99 3.08 25.03 25.89
N VAL A 100 2.00 24.39 25.44
CA VAL A 100 1.41 23.23 26.13
C VAL A 100 2.13 21.97 25.68
N GLU A 101 2.28 20.97 26.54
CA GLU A 101 2.80 19.67 26.10
C GLU A 101 1.94 19.12 24.95
N PRO A 102 2.54 18.62 23.84
CA PRO A 102 1.78 18.06 22.74
C PRO A 102 0.83 16.97 23.26
N PRO A 103 -0.39 16.86 22.71
CA PRO A 103 -1.30 15.81 23.13
C PRO A 103 -0.68 14.42 22.95
N ALA A 104 -1.07 13.49 23.81
CA ALA A 104 -0.66 12.10 23.68
C ALA A 104 -1.08 11.56 22.31
N LEU A 105 -0.25 10.68 21.76
CA LEU A 105 -0.44 10.12 20.44
C LEU A 105 -0.12 8.63 20.49
N PHE A 106 -0.92 7.83 19.81
CA PHE A 106 -0.79 6.38 19.79
C PHE A 106 -0.35 5.91 18.40
N GLN A 107 0.63 5.01 18.35
CA GLN A 107 0.97 4.31 17.12
C GLN A 107 0.16 3.02 17.04
N CYS A 108 -0.78 3.00 16.11
CA CYS A 108 -1.67 1.88 15.88
C CYS A 108 -1.20 1.06 14.67
N VAL A 109 -1.41 -0.25 14.75
CA VAL A 109 -1.17 -1.21 13.67
C VAL A 109 -2.48 -1.91 13.33
N ARG A 110 -2.91 -1.79 12.08
CA ARG A 110 -4.09 -2.51 11.58
C ARG A 110 -3.75 -3.96 11.27
N TYR A 111 -4.76 -4.82 11.22
CA TYR A 111 -4.67 -6.22 10.80
C TYR A 111 -3.93 -6.48 9.46
N ASP A 112 -3.84 -5.49 8.57
CA ASP A 112 -3.13 -5.56 7.28
C ASP A 112 -1.65 -5.12 7.39
N GLY A 113 -1.19 -4.77 8.61
CA GLY A 113 0.15 -4.26 8.90
C GLY A 113 0.32 -2.76 8.68
N HIS A 114 -0.73 -2.04 8.26
CA HIS A 114 -0.67 -0.59 8.09
C HIS A 114 -0.50 0.10 9.44
N ARG A 115 0.58 0.87 9.58
CA ARG A 115 0.85 1.68 10.77
C ARG A 115 0.31 3.09 10.58
N TYR A 116 -0.35 3.63 11.59
CA TYR A 116 -0.88 4.98 11.58
C TYR A 116 -0.88 5.57 12.99
N PHE A 117 -1.07 6.88 13.07
CA PHE A 117 -1.18 7.58 14.34
C PHE A 117 -2.66 7.83 14.69
N HIS A 118 -3.03 7.68 15.95
CA HIS A 118 -4.36 7.96 16.49
C HIS A 118 -4.28 8.82 17.76
N ASP A 119 -5.37 9.52 18.09
CA ASP A 119 -5.40 10.46 19.21
C ASP A 119 -5.67 9.73 20.55
N ASP A 120 -6.15 8.49 20.48
CA ASP A 120 -6.43 7.60 21.61
C ASP A 120 -6.03 6.15 21.31
N ASP A 121 -6.08 5.29 22.33
CA ASP A 121 -5.72 3.88 22.30
C ASP A 121 -6.81 2.95 21.73
N SER A 122 -7.98 3.50 21.40
CA SER A 122 -9.21 2.75 21.13
C SER A 122 -9.86 3.19 19.81
N PRO A 123 -9.15 3.09 18.67
CA PRO A 123 -9.69 3.46 17.37
C PRO A 123 -10.91 2.59 17.00
N PRO A 124 -11.80 3.09 16.10
CA PRO A 124 -12.93 2.31 15.62
C PRO A 124 -12.52 0.98 15.01
N SER A 125 -13.24 -0.09 15.34
CA SER A 125 -12.97 -1.42 14.81
C SER A 125 -13.15 -1.50 13.28
N HIS A 126 -12.36 -2.34 12.63
CA HIS A 126 -12.39 -2.55 11.18
C HIS A 126 -13.12 -3.84 10.77
N CYS A 127 -13.62 -3.84 9.52
CA CYS A 127 -14.26 -4.98 8.86
C CYS A 127 -13.18 -5.77 8.11
N ARG A 128 -12.69 -6.88 8.68
CA ARG A 128 -11.79 -7.79 7.97
C ARG A 128 -12.62 -8.74 7.11
N PRO A 129 -12.47 -8.73 5.77
CA PRO A 129 -13.32 -9.51 4.88
C PRO A 129 -13.10 -11.02 5.11
N LEU A 130 -14.20 -11.75 5.22
CA LEU A 130 -14.21 -13.20 5.29
C LEU A 130 -14.59 -13.80 3.94
N GLN A 131 -14.01 -14.95 3.63
CA GLN A 131 -14.38 -15.71 2.43
C GLN A 131 -15.75 -16.36 2.67
N THR A 132 -16.73 -15.99 1.87
CA THR A 132 -18.07 -16.62 1.87
C THR A 132 -18.14 -17.68 0.78
N VAL A 133 -18.90 -18.76 1.03
CA VAL A 133 -19.18 -19.81 0.06
C VAL A 133 -20.63 -19.71 -0.41
N GLY A 134 -20.84 -19.84 -1.72
CA GLY A 134 -22.17 -19.80 -2.32
C GLY A 134 -22.94 -21.11 -2.14
N ILE A 135 -24.25 -21.05 -2.41
CA ILE A 135 -25.09 -22.24 -2.57
C ILE A 135 -24.54 -23.01 -3.78
N GLY A 136 -23.89 -24.15 -3.53
CA GLY A 136 -23.09 -24.88 -4.53
C GLY A 136 -21.62 -25.08 -4.15
N GLY A 137 -21.16 -24.50 -3.03
CA GLY A 137 -19.83 -24.75 -2.46
C GLY A 137 -18.67 -24.03 -3.15
N LEU A 138 -18.97 -23.12 -4.09
CA LEU A 138 -17.95 -22.32 -4.77
C LEU A 138 -17.55 -21.12 -3.88
N PRO A 139 -16.24 -20.93 -3.61
CA PRO A 139 -15.76 -19.79 -2.82
C PRO A 139 -15.90 -18.47 -3.59
N GLY A 140 -16.13 -17.37 -2.87
CA GLY A 140 -16.14 -16.01 -3.45
C GLY A 140 -17.41 -15.63 -4.22
N ILE A 141 -18.36 -16.55 -4.39
CA ILE A 141 -19.68 -16.29 -4.99
C ILE A 141 -20.82 -16.40 -3.97
N GLY A 142 -20.51 -16.21 -2.68
CA GLY A 142 -21.52 -16.16 -1.63
C GLY A 142 -22.54 -15.05 -1.86
N ALA A 143 -23.80 -15.29 -1.51
CA ALA A 143 -24.85 -14.28 -1.50
C ALA A 143 -24.68 -13.37 -0.26
N GLY A 144 -23.59 -12.61 -0.22
CA GLY A 144 -23.32 -11.64 0.86
C GLY A 144 -21.84 -11.42 1.14
N GLN A 145 -21.58 -10.28 1.78
CA GLN A 145 -20.29 -9.96 2.39
C GLN A 145 -20.34 -10.37 3.87
N ALA A 146 -19.35 -11.13 4.32
CA ALA A 146 -19.14 -11.40 5.74
C ALA A 146 -17.84 -10.71 6.17
N CYS A 147 -17.84 -10.13 7.36
CA CYS A 147 -16.65 -9.58 7.98
C CYS A 147 -16.49 -10.07 9.40
N GLU A 148 -15.24 -10.20 9.80
CA GLU A 148 -14.85 -10.24 11.20
C GLU A 148 -14.55 -8.82 11.68
N ARG A 149 -15.07 -8.46 12.85
CA ARG A 149 -14.79 -7.17 13.48
C ARG A 149 -13.47 -7.28 14.24
N VAL A 150 -12.44 -6.62 13.74
CA VAL A 150 -11.09 -6.64 14.33
C VAL A 150 -10.77 -5.27 14.94
N HIS A 151 -9.98 -5.29 16.01
CA HIS A 151 -9.45 -4.10 16.65
C HIS A 151 -7.98 -3.95 16.28
N ASP A 152 -7.53 -2.71 16.22
CA ASP A 152 -6.13 -2.41 15.95
C ASP A 152 -5.34 -2.46 17.26
N GLU A 153 -4.05 -2.77 17.14
CA GLU A 153 -3.13 -2.78 18.28
C GLU A 153 -2.46 -1.40 18.37
N CYS A 154 -2.66 -0.69 19.47
CA CYS A 154 -2.17 0.67 19.67
C CYS A 154 -1.24 0.74 20.88
N GLU A 155 -0.08 1.36 20.69
CA GLU A 155 0.90 1.63 21.74
C GLU A 155 1.10 3.14 21.89
N PRO A 156 1.16 3.70 23.12
CA PRO A 156 1.50 5.10 23.32
C PRO A 156 2.87 5.45 22.75
N VAL A 157 2.96 6.58 22.05
CA VAL A 157 4.25 7.10 21.60
C VAL A 157 5.03 7.65 22.80
N PRO A 158 6.28 7.21 23.03
CA PRO A 158 7.12 7.73 24.10
C PRO A 158 7.32 9.24 24.03
N GLY A 159 7.39 9.92 25.18
CA GLY A 159 7.51 11.38 25.24
C GLY A 159 8.71 11.95 24.47
N ASP A 160 9.85 11.25 24.48
CA ASP A 160 11.05 11.62 23.72
C ASP A 160 10.91 11.46 22.19
N ALA A 161 9.92 10.70 21.74
CA ALA A 161 9.56 10.52 20.33
C ALA A 161 8.33 11.33 19.90
N LEU A 162 7.60 11.93 20.84
CA LEU A 162 6.28 12.53 20.62
C LEU A 162 6.33 13.70 19.62
N CYS A 163 7.30 14.62 19.76
CA CYS A 163 7.43 15.74 18.82
C CYS A 163 7.70 15.28 17.39
N ARG A 164 8.59 14.30 17.19
CA ARG A 164 8.88 13.74 15.87
C ARG A 164 7.67 13.00 15.28
N ALA A 165 6.86 12.35 16.12
CA ALA A 165 5.63 11.70 15.69
C ALA A 165 4.60 12.73 15.22
N TRP A 166 4.41 13.82 15.96
CA TRP A 166 3.52 14.92 15.58
C TRP A 166 3.95 15.61 14.28
N GLU A 167 5.23 15.94 14.13
CA GLU A 167 5.78 16.48 12.88
C GLU A 167 5.51 15.55 11.68
N THR A 168 5.69 14.25 11.88
CA THR A 168 5.44 13.24 10.85
C THR A 168 3.96 13.22 10.48
N ARG A 169 3.06 13.21 11.48
CA ARG A 169 1.61 13.25 11.28
C ARG A 169 1.16 14.51 10.50
N VAL A 170 1.69 15.69 10.85
CA VAL A 170 1.40 16.94 10.12
C VAL A 170 1.88 16.85 8.68
N ARG A 171 3.10 16.36 8.44
CA ARG A 171 3.68 16.20 7.09
C ARG A 171 2.89 15.21 6.24
N GLU A 172 2.44 14.10 6.82
CA GLU A 172 1.59 13.12 6.13
C GLU A 172 0.21 13.70 5.77
N ALA A 173 -0.38 14.49 6.65
CA ALA A 173 -1.63 15.20 6.37
C ALA A 173 -1.43 16.25 5.27
N GLU A 174 -0.31 16.97 5.30
CA GLU A 174 0.05 17.95 4.28
C GLU A 174 0.16 17.31 2.89
N PHE A 175 0.91 16.21 2.81
CA PHE A 175 1.04 15.43 1.60
C PHE A 175 -0.34 14.97 1.09
N ARG A 176 -1.16 14.42 1.99
CA ARG A 176 -2.48 13.89 1.64
C ARG A 176 -3.40 14.93 1.03
N TRP A 177 -3.44 16.16 1.55
CA TRP A 177 -4.30 17.20 0.96
C TRP A 177 -3.70 17.80 -0.31
N LYS A 178 -2.39 18.00 -0.38
CA LYS A 178 -1.73 18.59 -1.57
C LYS A 178 -1.82 17.68 -2.79
N PHE A 179 -1.78 16.37 -2.57
CA PHE A 179 -1.80 15.36 -3.63
C PHE A 179 -3.15 14.64 -3.74
N ALA A 180 -4.17 15.07 -3.00
CA ALA A 180 -5.53 14.63 -3.25
C ALA A 180 -5.98 15.18 -4.62
N GLY A 181 -6.45 14.29 -5.50
CA GLY A 181 -7.07 14.72 -6.76
C GLY A 181 -8.27 15.64 -6.54
N PRO A 182 -8.70 16.39 -7.57
CA PRO A 182 -9.87 17.25 -7.45
C PRO A 182 -11.10 16.39 -7.14
N GLY A 183 -11.68 16.56 -5.95
CA GLY A 183 -12.80 15.74 -5.48
C GLY A 183 -13.43 16.30 -4.21
N ALA A 184 -14.61 15.75 -3.86
CA ALA A 184 -15.44 16.22 -2.75
C ALA A 184 -14.77 16.18 -1.36
N GLY A 185 -13.60 15.54 -1.23
CA GLY A 185 -12.81 15.48 0.01
C GLY A 185 -11.65 16.48 0.12
N ALA A 186 -11.37 17.30 -0.90
CA ALA A 186 -10.21 18.19 -0.87
C ALA A 186 -10.27 19.20 0.30
N THR A 187 -11.43 19.80 0.55
CA THR A 187 -11.63 20.77 1.63
C THR A 187 -11.48 20.13 3.01
N SER A 188 -12.03 18.92 3.22
CA SER A 188 -11.93 18.24 4.51
C SER A 188 -10.50 17.79 4.82
N LEU A 189 -9.76 17.32 3.80
CA LEU A 189 -8.34 16.98 3.95
C LEU A 189 -7.49 18.19 4.30
N ARG A 190 -7.79 19.35 3.69
CA ARG A 190 -7.11 20.60 4.02
C ARG A 190 -7.41 21.05 5.45
N ALA A 191 -8.68 21.04 5.86
CA ALA A 191 -9.07 21.41 7.22
C ALA A 191 -8.39 20.51 8.26
N ALA A 192 -8.38 19.18 8.04
CA ALA A 192 -7.68 18.25 8.92
C ALA A 192 -6.17 18.52 9.03
N TYR A 193 -5.52 18.94 7.94
CA TYR A 193 -4.12 19.38 8.00
C TYR A 193 -3.95 20.67 8.82
N GLU A 194 -4.81 21.66 8.60
CA GLU A 194 -4.76 22.95 9.30
C GLU A 194 -4.93 22.76 10.82
N ASP A 195 -5.84 21.88 11.25
CA ASP A 195 -6.06 21.55 12.66
C ASP A 195 -4.83 20.88 13.30
N LEU A 196 -4.20 19.93 12.60
CA LEU A 196 -3.00 19.25 13.08
C LEU A 196 -1.80 20.20 13.15
N ALA A 197 -1.64 21.07 12.15
CA ALA A 197 -0.59 22.08 12.14
C ALA A 197 -0.76 23.07 13.31
N ALA A 198 -1.98 23.58 13.53
CA ALA A 198 -2.26 24.47 14.65
C ALA A 198 -1.96 23.82 16.02
N THR A 199 -2.25 22.52 16.16
CA THR A 199 -1.94 21.75 17.38
C THR A 199 -0.44 21.65 17.61
N LEU A 200 0.35 21.34 16.57
CA LEU A 200 1.81 21.26 16.67
C LEU A 200 2.43 22.63 16.99
N GLU A 201 1.99 23.70 16.32
CA GLU A 201 2.49 25.06 16.55
C GLU A 201 2.23 25.55 17.98
N ALA A 202 1.07 25.22 18.54
CA ALA A 202 0.69 25.57 19.91
C ALA A 202 1.42 24.72 20.99
N SER A 203 2.13 23.67 20.59
CA SER A 203 2.78 22.75 21.52
C SER A 203 4.23 23.14 21.84
N THR A 204 4.81 22.54 22.88
CA THR A 204 6.24 22.66 23.20
C THR A 204 7.18 22.16 22.10
N CYS A 205 6.67 21.43 21.10
CA CYS A 205 7.48 20.91 19.98
C CYS A 205 7.86 21.97 18.95
N SER A 206 7.20 23.13 18.92
CA SER A 206 7.54 24.25 18.02
C SER A 206 8.69 25.13 18.56
N ALA A 207 9.01 25.00 19.85
CA ALA A 207 10.13 25.71 20.45
C ALA A 207 11.47 25.04 20.11
N PRO A 208 12.51 25.79 19.70
CA PRO A 208 13.84 25.22 19.49
C PRO A 208 14.35 24.60 20.81
N PRO A 209 15.05 23.46 20.78
CA PRO A 209 15.67 22.93 21.98
C PRO A 209 16.67 23.96 22.52
N GLY A 210 16.45 24.40 23.76
CA GLY A 210 17.35 25.31 24.47
C GLY A 210 18.69 24.68 24.81
#